data_AF-K1T2J8-F1
#
_entry.id   AF-K1T2J8-F1
#
_cell.length_a   1.000
_cell.length_b   1.000
_cell.length_c   1.000
_cell.angle_alpha   90.00
_cell.angle_beta   90.00
_cell.angle_gamma   90.00
#
_symmetry.space_group_name_H-M   'P 1'
#
loop_
_entity.id
_entity.type
_entity.pdbx_description
1 polymer ?
#
loop_
_entity_poly.entity_id
_entity_poly.type
_entity_poly.pdbx_seq_one_letter_code
_entity_poly.pdbx_strand_id
1 'polypeptide(L)'
;MKKIAIQGVPGSYHDIAAHKFFPGEEIELICCSTFEEVFANIKQDSNVIGMLAIENTIAGSLLHNYELLRESGMTIVGEHKT
;
A
#
# COMPACT_ATOMS: atom_id res chain seq x y z
N MET A 1 -6.33 16.03 1.37
CA MET A 1 -6.68 14.70 0.84
C MET A 1 -5.38 13.94 0.55
N LYS A 2 -5.18 12.76 1.16
CA LYS A 2 -4.00 11.92 0.92
C LYS A 2 -4.30 10.93 -0.20
N LYS A 3 -3.38 10.76 -1.14
CA LYS A 3 -3.51 9.75 -2.21
C LYS A 3 -2.83 8.46 -1.78
N ILE A 4 -3.60 7.39 -1.69
CA ILE A 4 -3.11 6.08 -1.22
C ILE A 4 -3.21 5.07 -2.36
N ALA A 5 -2.08 4.61 -2.87
CA ALA A 5 -2.04 3.52 -3.83
C ALA A 5 -2.14 2.18 -3.11
N ILE A 6 -3.10 1.36 -3.52
CA ILE A 6 -3.36 0.02 -2.96
C ILE A 6 -3.49 -1.01 -4.07
N GLN A 7 -3.08 -2.25 -3.79
CA GLN A 7 -3.46 -3.37 -4.64
C GLN A 7 -4.89 -3.78 -4.28
N GLY A 8 -5.76 -3.90 -5.29
CA GLY A 8 -7.16 -4.23 -5.11
C GLY A 8 -8.10 -3.05 -5.40
N VAL A 9 -9.28 -3.10 -4.80
CA VAL A 9 -10.43 -2.23 -5.10
C VAL A 9 -11.06 -1.71 -3.80
N PRO A 10 -11.99 -0.74 -3.84
CA PRO A 10 -12.74 -0.33 -2.66
C PRO A 10 -13.44 -1.54 -2.00
N GLY A 11 -13.37 -1.62 -0.67
CA GLY A 11 -13.82 -2.74 0.15
C GLY A 11 -12.79 -3.86 0.33
N SER A 12 -11.62 -3.80 -0.32
CA SER A 12 -10.52 -4.75 -0.09
C SER A 12 -9.92 -4.62 1.30
N TYR A 13 -9.12 -5.61 1.72
CA TYR A 13 -8.38 -5.52 2.98
C TYR A 13 -7.40 -4.34 3.00
N HIS A 14 -6.79 -4.00 1.86
CA HIS A 14 -5.93 -2.82 1.75
C HIS A 14 -6.71 -1.52 1.86
N ASP A 15 -7.91 -1.42 1.27
CA ASP A 15 -8.78 -0.26 1.50
C ASP A 15 -9.10 -0.08 3.00
N ILE A 16 -9.56 -1.15 3.65
CA ILE A 16 -9.89 -1.13 5.08
C ILE A 16 -8.67 -0.72 5.93
N ALA A 17 -7.48 -1.22 5.60
CA ALA A 17 -6.26 -0.82 6.29
C ALA A 17 -5.94 0.68 6.09
N ALA A 18 -6.30 1.26 4.95
CA ALA A 18 -5.96 2.65 4.60
C ALA A 18 -6.75 3.60 5.50
N HIS A 19 -8.06 3.36 5.56
CA HIS A 19 -8.97 4.11 6.40
C HIS A 19 -8.69 3.91 7.90
N LYS A 20 -8.24 2.72 8.32
CA LYS A 20 -7.82 2.47 9.71
C LYS A 20 -6.52 3.19 10.07
N PHE A 21 -5.57 3.27 9.16
CA PHE A 21 -4.28 3.92 9.39
C PHE A 21 -4.38 5.45 9.37
N PHE A 22 -5.30 6.02 8.58
CA PHE A 22 -5.57 7.45 8.51
C PHE A 22 -6.96 7.81 9.07
N PRO A 23 -7.21 7.63 10.39
CA PRO A 23 -8.53 7.83 10.96
C PRO A 23 -8.94 9.31 10.90
N GLY A 24 -10.14 9.57 10.37
CA GLY A 24 -10.69 10.92 10.26
C GLY A 24 -10.08 11.78 9.16
N GLU A 25 -9.16 11.23 8.36
CA GLU A 25 -8.62 11.90 7.18
C GLU A 25 -9.39 11.50 5.91
N GLU A 26 -9.54 12.46 5.00
CA GLU A 26 -10.04 12.19 3.66
C GLU A 26 -8.91 11.62 2.80
N ILE A 27 -9.10 10.38 2.33
CA ILE A 27 -8.17 9.67 1.45
C ILE A 27 -8.78 9.44 0.07
N GLU A 28 -7.95 9.52 -0.96
CA GLU A 28 -8.26 9.15 -2.34
C GLU A 28 -7.51 7.85 -2.66
N LEU A 29 -8.23 6.80 -3.05
CA LEU A 29 -7.62 5.53 -3.40
C LEU A 29 -7.18 5.52 -4.87
N ILE A 30 -5.94 5.12 -5.10
CA ILE A 30 -5.45 4.72 -6.42
C ILE A 30 -5.46 3.19 -6.42
N CYS A 31 -6.47 2.62 -7.07
CA CYS A 31 -6.66 1.17 -7.15
C CYS A 31 -5.76 0.57 -8.23
N CYS A 32 -4.91 -0.37 -7.83
CA CYS A 32 -3.95 -1.04 -8.69
C CYS A 32 -4.28 -2.53 -8.81
N SER A 33 -4.03 -3.13 -9.98
CA SER A 33 -4.22 -4.56 -10.21
C SER A 33 -3.12 -5.39 -9.55
N THR A 34 -1.90 -4.84 -9.49
CA THR A 34 -0.71 -5.52 -8.94
C THR A 34 0.06 -4.63 -7.96
N PHE A 35 0.99 -5.22 -7.20
CA PHE A 35 1.86 -4.45 -6.31
C PHE A 35 2.90 -3.61 -7.08
N GLU A 36 3.33 -4.07 -8.25
CA GLU A 36 4.21 -3.30 -9.15
C GLU A 36 3.55 -2.00 -9.59
N GLU A 37 2.25 -2.02 -9.87
CA GLU A 37 1.49 -0.81 -10.19
C GLU A 37 1.44 0.16 -8.99
N VAL A 38 1.35 -0.34 -7.75
CA VAL A 38 1.47 0.50 -6.54
C VAL A 38 2.83 1.19 -6.50
N PHE A 39 3.91 0.43 -6.71
CA PHE A 39 5.27 0.98 -6.76
C PHE A 39 5.49 1.95 -7.92
N ALA A 40 4.87 1.70 -9.08
CA ALA A 40 4.94 2.60 -10.23
C ALA A 40 4.28 3.95 -9.92
N ASN A 41 3.11 3.95 -9.25
CA ASN A 41 2.41 5.18 -8.87
C ASN A 41 3.22 6.03 -7.87
N ILE A 42 3.77 5.44 -6.82
CA ILE A 42 4.58 6.18 -5.83
C ILE A 42 5.91 6.69 -6.40
N LYS A 43 6.44 6.02 -7.43
CA LYS A 43 7.64 6.47 -8.14
C LYS A 43 7.35 7.66 -9.06
N GLN A 44 6.15 7.73 -9.62
CA GLN A 44 5.73 8.78 -10.54
C GLN A 44 5.33 10.07 -9.80
N ASP A 45 4.76 9.97 -8.60
CA ASP A 45 4.33 11.10 -7.80
C ASP A 45 4.72 10.91 -6.33
N SER A 46 5.63 11.77 -5.85
CA SER A 46 6.14 11.75 -4.49
C SER A 46 5.10 12.12 -3.41
N ASN A 47 3.90 12.58 -3.81
CA ASN A 47 2.79 12.84 -2.90
C ASN A 47 1.88 11.61 -2.69
N VAL A 48 2.12 10.51 -3.40
CA VAL A 48 1.37 9.26 -3.25
C VAL A 48 2.02 8.38 -2.20
N ILE A 49 1.22 7.86 -1.28
CA ILE A 49 1.64 6.86 -0.30
C ILE A 49 1.23 5.49 -0.81
N GLY A 50 2.16 4.55 -0.86
CA GLY A 50 1.88 3.15 -1.18
C GLY A 50 1.58 2.39 0.10
N MET A 51 0.50 1.62 0.12
CA MET A 51 0.22 0.71 1.23
C MET A 51 0.17 -0.73 0.74
N LEU A 52 1.05 -1.55 1.33
CA LEU A 52 1.31 -2.91 0.90
C LEU A 52 1.18 -3.87 2.08
N ALA A 53 0.66 -5.07 1.81
CA ALA A 53 0.81 -6.16 2.75
C ALA A 53 2.22 -6.73 2.63
N ILE A 54 2.89 -6.95 3.75
CA ILE A 54 4.23 -7.55 3.79
C ILE A 54 4.18 -8.99 4.36
N GLU A 55 3.13 -9.30 5.11
CA GLU A 55 2.87 -10.62 5.69
C GLU A 55 1.36 -10.84 5.76
N ASN A 56 0.91 -12.09 5.64
CA ASN A 56 -0.47 -12.46 5.98
C ASN A 56 -0.52 -13.76 6.78
N THR A 57 -1.61 -13.98 7.51
CA THR A 57 -1.76 -15.10 8.46
C THR A 57 -1.90 -16.47 7.80
N ILE A 58 -2.14 -16.54 6.48
CA ILE A 58 -2.41 -17.79 5.76
C ILE A 58 -1.16 -18.29 5.04
N ALA A 59 -0.53 -17.41 4.25
CA ALA A 59 0.64 -17.69 3.42
C ALA A 59 1.95 -17.24 4.06
N GLY A 60 1.90 -16.50 5.18
CA GLY A 60 3.08 -15.95 5.84
C GLY A 60 3.64 -14.74 5.09
N SER A 61 4.97 -14.61 5.10
CA SER A 61 5.69 -13.51 4.47
C SER A 61 5.44 -13.44 2.96
N LEU A 62 5.10 -12.24 2.48
CA LEU A 62 4.93 -11.97 1.06
C LEU A 62 6.28 -11.59 0.45
N LEU A 63 7.12 -12.59 0.17
CA LEU A 63 8.50 -12.40 -0.31
C LEU A 63 8.59 -11.49 -1.54
N HIS A 64 7.65 -11.61 -2.49
CA HIS A 64 7.57 -10.73 -3.65
C HIS A 64 7.47 -9.25 -3.28
N ASN A 65 6.68 -8.92 -2.27
CA ASN A 65 6.51 -7.53 -1.82
C ASN A 65 7.75 -7.02 -1.06
N TYR A 66 8.46 -7.91 -0.35
CA TYR A 66 9.77 -7.58 0.22
C TYR A 66 10.80 -7.25 -0.86
N GLU A 67 10.83 -8.01 -1.96
CA GLU A 67 11.74 -7.77 -3.08
C GLU A 67 11.44 -6.43 -3.76
N LEU A 68 10.17 -6.16 -4.08
CA LEU A 68 9.75 -4.87 -4.64
C LEU A 68 10.13 -3.70 -3.73
N LEU A 69 9.89 -3.83 -2.41
CA LEU A 69 10.24 -2.79 -1.44
C LEU A 69 11.75 -2.54 -1.41
N ARG A 70 12.56 -3.61 -1.37
CA ARG A 70 14.03 -3.52 -1.36
C ARG A 70 14.57 -2.85 -2.63
N GLU A 71 13.96 -3.11 -3.78
CA GLU A 71 14.40 -2.59 -5.08
C GLU A 71 13.85 -1.18 -5.38
N SER A 72 12.77 -0.78 -4.70
CA SER A 72 12.06 0.47 -4.98
C SER A 72 12.84 1.75 -4.63
N GLY A 73 13.79 1.67 -3.69
CA GLY A 73 14.44 2.85 -3.11
C GLY A 73 13.50 3.74 -2.26
N MET A 74 12.31 3.24 -1.93
CA MET A 74 11.31 3.97 -1.15
C MET A 74 11.60 3.90 0.34
N THR A 75 11.02 4.84 1.10
CA THR A 75 11.13 4.89 2.56
C THR A 75 9.85 4.38 3.20
N ILE A 76 9.97 3.47 4.18
CA ILE A 76 8.85 3.05 5.02
C ILE A 76 8.55 4.16 6.01
N VAL A 77 7.32 4.69 5.99
CA VAL A 77 6.90 5.81 6.85
C VAL A 77 5.85 5.42 7.89
N GLY A 78 5.46 4.15 7.95
CA GLY A 78 4.49 3.64 8.90
C GLY A 78 4.22 2.15 8.73
N GLU A 79 3.59 1.56 9.73
CA GLU A 79 3.13 0.17 9.74
C GLU A 79 1.73 0.07 10.35
N HIS A 80 0.93 -0.89 9.87
CA HIS A 80 -0.37 -1.22 10.44
C HIS A 80 -0.49 -2.73 10.65
N LYS A 81 -0.80 -3.13 11.87
CA LYS A 81 -1.13 -4.53 12.18
C LYS A 81 -2.65 -4.68 12.24
N THR A 82 -3.20 -5.35 11.24
CA THR A 82 -4.61 -5.76 11.16
C THR A 82 -4.90 -7.05 11.91
#